data_AF-A0A971BYL0-F1
#
_entry.id   AF-A0A971BYL0-F1
#
_cell.length_a   1.000
_cell.length_b   1.000
_cell.length_c   1.000
_cell.angle_alpha   90.00
_cell.angle_beta   90.00
_cell.angle_gamma   90.00
#
_symmetry.space_group_name_H-M   'P 1'
#
loop_
_entity.id
_entity.type
_entity.pdbx_description
1 polymer ?
#
loop_
_entity_poly.entity_id
_entity_poly.type
_entity_poly.pdbx_seq_one_letter_code
_entity_poly.pdbx_strand_id
1 'polypeptide(L)'
;MKGKARSRQVRLTVCALALIVLLSLVAGCGGSAAGDDALIYNFTAGDSFTYDLKAVLNGNLNAPGMAEDEGQIPQDSTLEARFTMKVTDVTDEVATITYSYEKMSMTSEGKTE
;
A
#
# COMPACT_ATOMS: atom_id res chain seq x y z
N MET A 1 -7.96 21.70 -18.90
CA MET A 1 -8.48 20.71 -17.92
C MET A 1 -7.51 19.54 -17.64
N LYS A 2 -6.23 19.59 -18.07
CA LYS A 2 -5.25 18.50 -17.92
C LYS A 2 -4.68 18.30 -16.49
N GLY A 3 -4.72 19.32 -15.64
CA GLY A 3 -4.11 19.26 -14.28
C GLY A 3 -4.91 18.45 -13.25
N LYS A 4 -6.24 18.39 -13.34
CA LYS A 4 -7.09 17.64 -12.39
C LYS A 4 -7.11 16.13 -12.65
N ALA A 5 -6.87 15.70 -13.89
CA ALA A 5 -6.79 14.29 -14.23
C ALA A 5 -5.49 13.66 -13.69
N ARG A 6 -4.36 14.35 -13.91
CA ARG A 6 -3.03 13.90 -13.48
C ARG A 6 -2.90 13.77 -11.96
N SER A 7 -3.41 14.73 -11.18
CA SER A 7 -3.37 14.66 -9.72
C SER A 7 -4.27 13.56 -9.13
N ARG A 8 -5.37 13.23 -9.79
CA ARG A 8 -6.25 12.11 -9.40
C ARG A 8 -5.62 10.77 -9.74
N GLN A 9 -4.91 10.68 -10.87
CA GLN A 9 -4.17 9.50 -11.31
C GLN A 9 -3.00 9.19 -10.38
N VAL A 10 -2.15 10.17 -10.06
CA VAL A 10 -1.04 9.98 -9.10
C VAL A 10 -1.58 9.50 -7.75
N ARG A 11 -2.66 10.09 -7.23
CA ARG A 11 -3.28 9.63 -5.98
C ARG A 11 -3.76 8.17 -6.04
N LEU A 12 -4.35 7.74 -7.15
CA LEU A 12 -4.80 6.35 -7.31
C LEU A 12 -3.62 5.38 -7.40
N THR A 13 -2.57 5.74 -8.14
CA THR A 13 -1.31 5.01 -8.27
C THR A 13 -0.63 4.85 -6.91
N VAL A 14 -0.53 5.93 -6.13
CA VAL A 14 0.07 5.91 -4.80
C VAL A 14 -0.76 5.06 -3.83
N CYS A 15 -2.09 5.19 -3.85
CA CYS A 15 -2.97 4.33 -3.05
C CYS A 15 -2.83 2.85 -3.41
N ALA A 16 -2.76 2.51 -4.69
CA ALA A 16 -2.59 1.12 -5.14
C ALA A 16 -1.24 0.54 -4.71
N LEU A 17 -0.14 1.30 -4.86
CA LEU A 17 1.19 0.89 -4.42
C LEU A 17 1.28 0.73 -2.91
N ALA A 18 0.75 1.68 -2.16
CA ALA A 18 0.68 1.58 -0.71
C ALA A 18 -0.11 0.36 -0.28
N LEU A 19 -1.23 0.06 -0.94
CA LEU A 19 -2.05 -1.10 -0.62
C LEU A 19 -1.33 -2.42 -0.96
N ILE A 20 -0.56 -2.48 -2.06
CA ILE A 20 0.28 -3.64 -2.38
C ILE A 20 1.38 -3.83 -1.32
N VAL A 21 2.07 -2.76 -0.93
CA VAL A 21 3.11 -2.83 0.12
C VAL A 21 2.49 -3.22 1.47
N LEU A 22 1.32 -2.70 1.81
CA LEU A 22 0.60 -3.07 3.04
C LEU A 22 0.13 -4.53 3.03
N LEU A 23 -0.44 -5.02 1.93
CA LEU A 23 -0.78 -6.43 1.77
C LEU A 23 0.48 -7.31 1.88
N SER A 24 1.61 -6.84 1.36
CA SER A 24 2.89 -7.53 1.53
C SER A 24 3.44 -7.45 2.95
N LEU A 25 3.02 -6.52 3.81
CA LEU A 25 3.36 -6.55 5.24
C LEU A 25 2.50 -7.56 6.00
N VAL A 26 1.24 -7.73 5.61
CA VAL A 26 0.38 -8.80 6.12
C VAL A 26 0.88 -10.18 5.65
N ALA A 27 1.41 -10.29 4.44
CA ALA A 27 1.97 -11.54 3.89
C ALA A 27 3.48 -11.75 4.21
N GLY A 28 4.23 -10.68 4.49
CA GLY A 28 5.69 -10.64 4.52
C GLY A 28 6.30 -10.46 5.90
N CYS A 29 5.49 -10.44 6.96
CA CYS A 29 5.97 -10.80 8.29
C CYS A 29 6.10 -12.33 8.46
N GLY A 30 5.98 -13.10 7.37
CA GLY A 30 6.19 -14.55 7.26
C GLY A 30 7.32 -14.90 6.29
N GLY A 31 8.49 -14.33 6.50
CA GLY A 31 9.71 -14.89 5.92
C GLY A 31 10.13 -16.11 6.73
N SER A 32 9.73 -17.30 6.31
CA SER A 32 10.53 -18.52 6.50
C SER A 32 10.15 -19.54 5.45
N ALA A 33 11.20 -20.13 4.88
CA ALA A 33 11.14 -21.17 3.88
C ALA A 33 10.15 -22.29 4.24
N ALA A 34 9.61 -22.94 3.21
CA ALA A 34 8.85 -24.18 3.30
C ALA A 34 9.31 -25.09 4.46
N GLY A 35 8.48 -25.20 5.49
CA GLY A 35 8.76 -26.00 6.69
C GLY A 35 7.95 -25.54 7.91
N ASP A 36 6.80 -26.16 8.11
CA ASP A 36 6.05 -26.36 9.37
C ASP A 36 5.57 -25.20 10.26
N ASP A 37 5.90 -23.93 10.04
CA ASP A 37 5.29 -22.81 10.80
C ASP A 37 4.62 -21.79 9.87
N ALA A 38 3.42 -22.14 9.37
CA ALA A 38 2.52 -21.12 8.86
C ALA A 38 2.15 -20.19 10.03
N LEU A 39 2.62 -18.94 10.02
CA LEU A 39 2.27 -17.98 11.05
C LEU A 39 0.74 -17.82 11.09
N ILE A 40 0.15 -18.26 12.20
CA ILE A 40 -1.28 -18.14 12.45
C ILE A 40 -1.55 -16.68 12.85
N TYR A 41 -2.11 -15.91 11.94
CA TYR A 41 -2.60 -14.56 12.24
C TYR A 41 -3.95 -14.65 12.94
N ASN A 42 -3.98 -14.46 14.25
CA ASN A 42 -5.21 -14.31 15.00
C ASN A 42 -5.60 -12.84 15.06
N PHE A 43 -6.61 -12.45 14.28
CA PHE A 43 -7.20 -11.12 14.37
C PHE A 43 -8.33 -11.12 15.38
N THR A 44 -8.39 -10.09 16.21
CA THR A 44 -9.54 -9.80 17.06
C THR A 44 -10.27 -8.58 16.52
N ALA A 45 -11.60 -8.67 16.42
CA ALA A 45 -12.41 -7.50 16.05
C ALA A 45 -12.14 -6.36 17.04
N GLY A 46 -11.78 -5.18 16.51
CA GLY A 46 -11.36 -4.03 17.29
C GLY A 46 -9.85 -3.80 17.33
N ASP A 47 -9.03 -4.78 16.93
CA ASP A 47 -7.59 -4.60 16.80
C ASP A 47 -7.26 -3.43 15.87
N SER A 48 -6.28 -2.63 16.27
CA SER A 48 -5.85 -1.45 15.52
C SER A 48 -4.34 -1.32 15.58
N PHE A 49 -3.71 -1.24 14.41
CA PHE A 49 -2.27 -1.17 14.25
C PHE A 49 -1.91 0.01 13.37
N THR A 50 -0.96 0.84 13.80
CA THR A 50 -0.46 1.96 13.02
C THR A 50 0.97 1.68 12.58
N TYR A 51 1.24 1.90 11.30
CA TYR A 51 2.53 1.66 10.67
C TYR A 51 3.00 2.93 9.98
N ASP A 52 4.28 3.26 10.17
CA ASP A 52 4.99 4.23 9.37
C ASP A 52 5.76 3.47 8.27
N LEU A 53 5.38 3.72 7.02
CA LEU A 53 6.00 3.13 5.83
C LEU A 53 6.95 4.13 5.18
N LYS A 54 8.16 3.67 4.87
CA LYS A 54 9.09 4.32 3.96
C LYS A 54 9.58 3.32 2.93
N ALA A 55 9.30 3.57 1.65
CA ALA A 55 9.68 2.70 0.55
C ALA A 55 10.36 3.49 -0.56
N VAL A 56 11.38 2.91 -1.18
CA VAL A 56 11.96 3.40 -2.44
C VAL A 56 11.43 2.54 -3.57
N LEU A 57 10.85 3.18 -4.58
CA LEU A 57 10.07 2.56 -5.63
C LEU A 57 10.72 2.82 -6.98
N ASN A 58 10.83 1.74 -7.75
CA ASN A 58 11.31 1.74 -9.12
C ASN A 58 10.41 0.78 -9.91
N GLY A 59 9.85 1.21 -11.03
CA GLY A 59 9.08 0.27 -11.87
C GLY A 59 8.03 0.93 -12.74
N ASN A 60 7.10 0.09 -13.20
CA ASN A 60 5.97 0.48 -14.03
C ASN A 60 4.70 -0.17 -13.48
N LEU A 61 3.62 0.59 -13.42
CA LEU A 61 2.30 0.12 -13.03
C LEU A 61 1.41 -0.02 -14.24
N ASN A 62 0.80 -1.21 -14.36
CA ASN A 62 -0.17 -1.48 -15.39
C ASN A 62 -1.52 -1.75 -14.73
N ALA A 63 -2.51 -0.93 -15.03
CA ALA A 63 -3.89 -1.10 -14.59
C ALA A 63 -4.86 -0.94 -15.77
N PRO A 64 -6.02 -1.62 -15.77
CA PRO A 64 -7.03 -1.41 -16.79
C PRO A 64 -7.43 0.06 -16.90
N GLY A 65 -7.34 0.62 -18.11
CA GLY A 65 -7.65 2.03 -18.38
C GLY A 65 -6.53 3.03 -18.08
N MET A 66 -5.33 2.54 -17.73
CA MET A 66 -4.12 3.35 -17.59
C MET A 66 -3.35 3.38 -18.92
N ALA A 67 -2.89 4.56 -19.35
CA ALA A 67 -1.99 4.65 -20.50
C ALA A 67 -0.57 4.20 -20.11
N GLU A 68 0.21 3.71 -21.08
CA GLU A 68 1.53 3.13 -20.84
C GLU A 68 2.53 4.13 -20.23
N ASP A 69 2.41 5.42 -20.58
CA ASP A 69 3.23 6.52 -20.05
C ASP A 69 2.77 7.03 -18.68
N GLU A 70 1.55 6.67 -18.24
CA GLU A 70 1.02 7.03 -16.92
C GLU A 70 1.51 6.08 -15.83
N GLY A 71 1.87 4.85 -16.21
CA GLY A 71 2.31 3.79 -15.30
C GLY A 71 3.72 3.95 -14.77
N GLN A 72 4.55 4.75 -15.46
CA GLN A 72 5.98 4.79 -15.20
C GLN A 72 6.28 5.50 -13.88
N ILE A 73 6.86 4.76 -12.93
CA ILE A 73 7.34 5.29 -11.65
C ILE A 73 8.78 5.77 -11.89
N PRO A 74 9.07 7.06 -11.68
CA PRO A 74 10.43 7.57 -11.81
C PRO A 74 11.40 6.81 -10.88
N GLN A 75 12.65 6.66 -11.31
CA GLN A 75 13.65 6.02 -10.46
C GLN A 75 13.82 6.77 -9.13
N ASP A 76 14.12 5.99 -8.08
CA ASP A 76 14.35 6.47 -6.71
C ASP A 76 13.18 7.27 -6.12
N SER A 77 11.97 6.98 -6.59
CA SER A 77 10.77 7.58 -6.02
C SER A 77 10.56 7.10 -4.59
N THR A 78 10.51 8.02 -3.63
CA THR A 78 10.34 7.68 -2.22
C THR A 78 8.88 7.86 -1.82
N LEU A 79 8.24 6.79 -1.34
CA LEU A 79 6.93 6.82 -0.69
C LEU A 79 7.11 6.85 0.82
N GLU A 80 6.58 7.88 1.46
CA GLU A 80 6.45 7.96 2.92
C GLU A 80 4.96 8.04 3.27
N ALA A 81 4.51 7.16 4.15
CA ALA A 81 3.11 7.16 4.52
C ALA A 81 2.88 6.56 5.92
N ARG A 82 1.80 6.99 6.56
CA ARG A 82 1.37 6.52 7.87
C ARG A 82 -0.03 5.95 7.74
N PHE A 83 -0.16 4.67 7.99
CA PHE A 83 -1.41 3.93 7.83
C PHE A 83 -1.87 3.35 9.14
N THR A 84 -3.19 3.27 9.29
CA THR A 84 -3.82 2.52 10.37
C THR A 84 -4.64 1.40 9.76
N MET A 85 -4.35 0.19 10.21
CA MET A 85 -5.11 -1.02 9.92
C MET A 85 -6.05 -1.26 11.10
N LYS A 86 -7.35 -1.34 10.85
CA LYS A 86 -8.36 -1.66 11.87
C LYS A 86 -9.13 -2.90 11.47
N VAL A 87 -9.10 -3.92 12.32
CA VAL A 87 -9.95 -5.10 12.18
C VAL A 87 -11.35 -4.70 12.64
N THR A 88 -12.31 -4.62 11.72
CA THR A 88 -13.67 -4.18 12.03
C THR A 88 -14.61 -5.32 12.36
N ASP A 89 -14.35 -6.51 11.81
CA ASP A 89 -15.14 -7.71 12.06
C ASP A 89 -14.29 -8.96 11.88
N VAL A 90 -14.62 -10.03 12.59
CA VAL A 90 -14.03 -11.37 12.40
C VAL A 90 -15.15 -12.39 12.51
N THR A 91 -15.52 -13.00 11.39
CA THR A 91 -16.62 -13.98 11.28
C THR A 91 -16.19 -15.15 10.40
N ASP A 92 -16.48 -16.38 10.82
CA ASP A 92 -16.19 -17.61 10.06
C ASP A 92 -14.76 -17.65 9.47
N GLU A 93 -13.76 -17.35 10.30
CA GLU A 93 -12.33 -17.29 9.93
C GLU A 93 -11.96 -16.18 8.92
N VAL A 94 -12.91 -15.30 8.59
CA VAL A 94 -12.72 -14.14 7.73
C VAL A 94 -12.61 -12.87 8.58
N ALA A 95 -11.48 -12.17 8.47
CA ALA A 95 -11.29 -10.85 9.07
C ALA A 95 -11.63 -9.74 8.06
N THR A 96 -12.54 -8.84 8.42
CA THR A 96 -12.77 -7.59 7.68
C THR A 96 -11.85 -6.51 8.23
N ILE A 97 -11.02 -5.95 7.36
CA ILE A 97 -9.99 -4.97 7.74
C ILE A 97 -10.22 -3.66 6.98
N THR A 98 -10.32 -2.56 7.71
CA THR A 98 -10.34 -1.20 7.16
C THR A 98 -8.94 -0.60 7.24
N TYR A 99 -8.45 -0.10 6.11
CA TYR A 99 -7.21 0.67 6.04
C TYR A 99 -7.53 2.16 5.92
N SER A 100 -6.91 2.96 6.77
CA SER A 100 -6.88 4.41 6.65
C SER A 100 -5.44 4.90 6.55
N TYR A 101 -5.24 6.09 5.99
CA TYR A 101 -3.95 6.77 5.99
C TYR A 101 -4.11 8.17 6.56
N GLU A 102 -3.17 8.54 7.43
CA GLU A 102 -3.11 9.87 8.05
C GLU A 102 -2.28 10.81 7.19
N LYS A 103 -1.19 10.28 6.63
CA LYS A 103 -0.27 10.99 5.77
C LYS A 103 0.23 10.06 4.69
N MET A 104 0.35 10.58 3.49
CA MET A 104 0.95 9.89 2.37
C MET A 104 1.58 10.95 1.49
N SER A 105 2.87 10.78 1.20
CA SER A 105 3.62 11.68 0.34
C SER A 105 4.57 10.86 -0.53
N MET A 106 4.65 11.23 -1.81
CA MET A 106 5.59 10.64 -2.74
C MET A 106 6.55 11.71 -3.22
N THR A 107 7.85 11.44 -3.12
CA THR A 107 8.89 12.30 -3.67
C THR A 107 9.51 11.63 -4.88
N SER A 108 9.42 12.26 -6.05
CA SER A 108 9.98 11.77 -7.31
C SER A 108 10.70 12.92 -8.01
N GLU A 109 11.94 12.68 -8.47
CA GLU A 109 12.75 13.69 -9.16
C GLU A 109 12.84 15.03 -8.39
N GLY A 110 12.88 14.98 -7.06
CA GLY A 110 12.95 16.15 -6.19
C GLY A 110 11.63 16.92 -6.01
N LYS A 111 10.50 16.41 -6.52
CA LYS A 111 9.16 16.97 -6.30
C LYS A 111 8.37 16.08 -5.36
N THR A 112 7.71 16.68 -4.38
CA THR A 112 6.84 15.97 -3.43
C THR A 112 5.37 16.28 -3.71
N GLU A 113 4.56 15.24 -3.85
CA GLU A 113 3.09 15.29 -3.92
C GLU A 113 2.43 14.59 -2.72
#